data_AF-A0A520I5R6-F1
#
_entry.id   AF-A0A520I5R6-F1
#
_cell.length_a   1.000
_cell.length_b   1.000
_cell.length_c   1.000
_cell.angle_alpha   90.00
_cell.angle_beta   90.00
_cell.angle_gamma   90.00
#
_symmetry.space_group_name_H-M   'P 1'
#
loop_
_entity.id
_entity.type
_entity.pdbx_description
1 polymer ?
#
loop_
_entity_poly.entity_id
_entity_poly.type
_entity_poly.pdbx_seq_one_letter_code
_entity_poly.pdbx_strand_id
1 'polypeptide(L)'
;MSKFLQISIYRRPGDRASLVFRKNGVLYRITTIERAKLFARQLDNYEYDLKKDCAKTEFIMQISSPRRRNWVIEIGLKGEGVTLKVYEALNGFMKLQFEWNGNKAALIHALEDFSVATHFAF
;
A
#
# COMPACT_ATOMS: atom_id res chain seq x y z
N MET A 1 16.51 -9.89 10.89
CA MET A 1 15.17 -10.32 10.42
C MET A 1 14.49 -9.16 9.71
N SER A 2 14.52 -9.15 8.38
CA SER A 2 13.81 -8.17 7.56
C SER A 2 12.30 -8.40 7.71
N LYS A 3 11.60 -7.41 8.27
CA LYS A 3 10.15 -7.44 8.45
C LYS A 3 9.52 -7.15 7.10
N PHE A 4 9.16 -8.21 6.37
CA PHE A 4 8.46 -8.10 5.09
C PHE A 4 7.20 -7.24 5.23
N LEU A 5 7.04 -6.31 4.28
CA LEU A 5 5.78 -5.65 4.02
C LEU A 5 5.00 -6.57 3.09
N GLN A 6 4.02 -7.30 3.63
CA GLN A 6 3.03 -7.96 2.78
C GLN A 6 1.83 -7.01 2.67
N ILE A 7 1.57 -6.51 1.47
CA ILE A 7 0.31 -5.87 1.14
C ILE A 7 -0.59 -6.96 0.56
N SER A 8 -1.83 -7.09 1.02
CA SER A 8 -2.77 -8.08 0.46
C SER A 8 -4.18 -7.53 0.43
N ILE A 9 -4.93 -7.83 -0.63
CA ILE A 9 -6.35 -7.55 -0.69
C ILE A 9 -7.10 -8.87 -0.67
N TYR A 10 -8.18 -8.95 0.11
CA TYR A 10 -9.09 -10.10 0.08
C TYR A 10 -10.53 -9.63 -0.07
N ARG A 11 -11.30 -10.31 -0.92
CA ARG A 11 -12.76 -10.16 -1.01
C ARG A 11 -13.43 -10.61 0.29
N ARG A 12 -14.47 -9.89 0.69
CA ARG A 12 -15.37 -10.26 1.81
C ARG A 12 -16.79 -10.50 1.29
N PRO A 13 -17.69 -11.13 2.08
CA PRO A 13 -19.10 -11.22 1.71
C PRO A 13 -19.71 -9.84 1.40
N GLY A 14 -20.40 -9.74 0.27
CA GLY A 14 -20.91 -8.51 -0.33
C GLY A 14 -19.87 -7.77 -1.18
N ASP A 15 -20.07 -6.46 -1.39
CA ASP A 15 -19.16 -5.59 -2.17
C ASP A 15 -17.99 -5.01 -1.35
N ARG A 16 -17.43 -5.84 -0.48
CA ARG A 16 -16.38 -5.42 0.46
C ARG A 16 -15.06 -6.09 0.14
N ALA A 17 -13.98 -5.35 0.33
CA ALA A 17 -12.61 -5.84 0.25
C ALA A 17 -11.86 -5.47 1.54
N SER A 18 -10.68 -6.03 1.72
CA SER A 18 -9.81 -5.66 2.82
C SER A 18 -8.39 -5.62 2.34
N LEU A 19 -7.83 -4.43 2.27
CA LEU A 19 -6.40 -4.21 2.15
C LEU A 19 -5.75 -4.42 3.52
N VAL A 20 -4.64 -5.16 3.55
CA VAL A 20 -3.85 -5.47 4.75
C VAL A 20 -2.39 -5.12 4.49
N PHE A 21 -1.81 -4.31 5.35
CA PHE A 21 -0.35 -4.15 5.47
C PHE A 21 0.11 -4.97 6.66
N ARG A 22 0.96 -5.99 6.46
CA ARG A 22 1.50 -6.80 7.56
C ARG A 22 2.88 -6.27 7.98
N LYS A 23 3.05 -5.97 9.27
CA LYS A 23 4.34 -5.81 9.97
C LYS A 23 4.17 -6.37 11.38
N ASN A 24 4.99 -7.35 11.78
CA ASN A 24 4.89 -7.98 13.11
C ASN A 24 3.48 -8.47 13.49
N GLY A 25 2.70 -8.99 12.54
CA GLY A 25 1.34 -9.47 12.80
C GLY A 25 0.27 -8.39 12.98
N VAL A 26 0.61 -7.10 12.85
CA VAL A 26 -0.38 -6.01 12.90
C VAL A 26 -1.12 -5.95 11.58
N LEU A 27 -2.45 -5.92 11.65
CA LEU A 27 -3.36 -5.99 10.51
C LEU A 27 -4.20 -4.71 10.43
N TYR A 28 -3.99 -3.95 9.37
CA TYR A 28 -4.83 -2.80 9.04
C TYR A 28 -5.90 -3.22 8.03
N ARG A 29 -7.12 -2.65 8.09
CA ARG A 29 -8.27 -3.08 7.30
C ARG A 29 -9.11 -1.88 6.85
N ILE A 30 -9.58 -1.90 5.59
CA ILE A 30 -10.92 -1.50 5.07
C ILE A 30 -10.82 -1.03 3.60
N THR A 31 -11.61 -1.62 2.69
CA THR A 31 -11.90 -1.09 1.32
C THR A 31 -13.22 -1.66 0.77
N THR A 32 -13.86 -1.01 -0.22
CA THR A 32 -14.87 -1.66 -1.09
C THR A 32 -14.17 -2.36 -2.25
N ILE A 33 -14.83 -3.28 -2.96
CA ILE A 33 -14.20 -3.98 -4.10
C ILE A 33 -13.72 -2.98 -5.17
N GLU A 34 -14.56 -2.02 -5.55
CA GLU A 34 -14.22 -1.00 -6.55
C GLU A 34 -12.99 -0.16 -6.14
N ARG A 35 -12.98 0.35 -4.91
CA ARG A 35 -11.83 1.12 -4.39
C ARG A 35 -10.58 0.29 -4.28
N ALA A 36 -10.72 -1.00 -3.97
CA ALA A 36 -9.61 -1.92 -3.90
C ALA A 36 -9.01 -2.23 -5.29
N LYS A 37 -9.84 -2.29 -6.34
CA LYS A 37 -9.38 -2.40 -7.72
C LYS A 37 -8.64 -1.14 -8.18
N LEU A 38 -9.18 0.05 -7.89
CA LEU A 38 -8.52 1.31 -8.21
C LEU A 38 -7.16 1.42 -7.51
N PHE A 39 -7.13 1.06 -6.23
CA PHE A 39 -5.92 1.00 -5.43
C PHE A 39 -4.87 0.05 -6.02
N ALA A 40 -5.27 -1.17 -6.37
CA ALA A 40 -4.36 -2.14 -6.97
C ALA A 40 -3.76 -1.61 -8.27
N ARG A 41 -4.59 -1.10 -9.17
CA ARG A 41 -4.14 -0.52 -10.45
C ARG A 41 -3.14 0.63 -10.28
N GLN A 42 -3.33 1.49 -9.27
CA GLN A 42 -2.39 2.59 -9.01
C GLN A 42 -1.03 2.07 -8.51
N LEU A 43 -1.03 1.03 -7.68
CA LEU A 43 0.22 0.39 -7.26
C LEU A 43 0.90 -0.35 -8.42
N ASP A 44 0.16 -1.08 -9.24
CA ASP A 44 0.70 -1.80 -10.41
C ASP A 44 1.34 -0.82 -11.41
N ASN A 45 0.70 0.32 -11.66
CA ASN A 45 1.26 1.37 -12.51
C ASN A 45 2.56 1.94 -11.91
N TYR A 46 2.58 2.19 -10.59
CA TYR A 46 3.77 2.70 -9.94
C TYR A 46 4.91 1.67 -9.89
N GLU A 47 4.59 0.39 -9.70
CA GLU A 47 5.53 -0.74 -9.83
C GLU A 47 6.13 -0.79 -11.24
N TYR A 48 5.31 -0.66 -12.28
CA TYR A 48 5.74 -0.60 -13.66
C TYR A 48 6.71 0.57 -13.89
N ASP A 49 6.37 1.77 -13.41
CA ASP A 49 7.21 2.97 -13.54
C ASP A 49 8.54 2.82 -12.78
N LEU A 50 8.53 2.15 -11.61
CA LEU A 50 9.74 1.86 -10.84
C LEU A 50 10.68 0.95 -11.63
N LYS A 51 10.16 -0.11 -12.25
CA LYS A 51 10.94 -1.04 -13.09
C LYS A 51 11.54 -0.37 -14.34
N LYS A 52 10.95 0.73 -14.80
CA LYS A 52 11.40 1.50 -15.98
C LYS A 52 12.28 2.71 -15.63
N ASP A 53 12.64 2.89 -14.35
CA ASP A 53 13.39 4.05 -13.86
C ASP A 53 12.73 5.41 -14.16
N CYS A 54 11.40 5.43 -14.33
CA CYS A 54 10.64 6.64 -14.63
C CYS A 54 9.59 7.00 -13.56
N ALA A 55 9.58 6.28 -12.44
CA ALA A 55 8.72 6.58 -11.31
C ALA A 55 9.00 7.97 -10.75
N LYS A 56 7.92 8.65 -10.32
CA LYS A 56 8.02 9.88 -9.55
C LYS A 56 8.78 9.61 -8.24
N THR A 57 9.59 10.57 -7.81
CA THR A 57 10.31 10.50 -6.54
C THR A 57 9.38 10.49 -5.34
N GLU A 58 8.18 11.04 -5.49
CA GLU A 58 7.15 11.07 -4.46
C GLU A 58 5.87 10.45 -5.02
N PHE A 59 5.34 9.47 -4.30
CA PHE A 59 4.07 8.84 -4.57
C PHE A 59 3.20 8.89 -3.31
N ILE A 60 2.01 9.47 -3.44
CA ILE A 60 1.06 9.59 -2.34
C ILE A 60 -0.28 9.02 -2.80
N MET A 61 -0.85 8.14 -1.98
CA MET A 61 -2.14 7.54 -2.25
C MET A 61 -3.01 7.54 -0.99
N GLN A 62 -4.21 8.12 -1.11
CA GLN A 62 -5.20 8.15 -0.03
C GLN A 62 -6.26 7.07 -0.22
N ILE A 63 -6.57 6.37 0.86
CA ILE A 63 -7.63 5.37 0.94
C ILE A 63 -8.68 5.87 1.93
N SER A 64 -9.78 6.40 1.40
CA SER A 64 -10.88 6.89 2.24
C SER A 64 -11.75 5.72 2.71
N SER A 65 -11.96 5.59 4.03
CA SER A 65 -12.95 4.68 4.61
C SER A 65 -14.25 5.43 4.92
N PRO A 66 -15.43 4.81 4.76
CA PRO A 66 -16.72 5.45 5.02
C PRO A 66 -16.90 5.99 6.45
N ARG A 67 -16.10 5.53 7.42
CA ARG A 67 -16.26 5.85 8.85
C ARG A 67 -15.32 6.96 9.35
N ARG A 68 -15.09 8.02 8.54
CA ARG A 68 -14.19 9.16 8.88
C ARG A 68 -12.74 8.76 9.21
N ARG A 69 -12.32 7.58 8.75
CA ARG A 69 -10.92 7.14 8.81
C ARG A 69 -10.37 7.21 7.40
N ASN A 70 -9.24 7.86 7.22
CA ASN A 70 -8.53 7.81 5.94
C ASN A 70 -7.17 7.19 6.18
N TRP A 71 -6.66 6.46 5.21
CA TRP A 71 -5.28 5.99 5.23
C TRP A 71 -4.52 6.72 4.14
N VAL A 72 -3.28 7.09 4.41
CA VAL A 72 -2.42 7.69 3.39
C VAL A 72 -1.15 6.87 3.32
N ILE A 73 -0.82 6.41 2.13
CA ILE A 73 0.45 5.78 1.80
C ILE A 73 1.32 6.82 1.13
N GLU A 74 2.55 6.95 1.58
CA GLU A 74 3.57 7.82 1.01
C GLU A 74 4.81 6.98 0.71
N ILE A 75 5.32 7.06 -0.51
CA ILE A 75 6.59 6.49 -0.94
C ILE A 75 7.48 7.63 -1.41
N GLY A 76 8.63 7.79 -0.75
CA GLY A 76 9.70 8.69 -1.15
C GLY A 76 10.89 7.90 -1.69
N LEU A 77 11.44 8.34 -2.83
CA LEU A 77 12.66 7.83 -3.44
C LEU A 77 13.79 8.84 -3.30
N LYS A 78 15.00 8.38 -2.97
CA LYS A 78 16.22 9.18 -2.94
C LYS A 78 17.39 8.34 -3.47
N GLY A 79 17.65 8.45 -4.77
CA GLY A 79 18.53 7.50 -5.47
C GLY A 79 17.95 6.09 -5.34
N GLU A 80 18.77 5.14 -4.86
CA GLU A 80 18.33 3.78 -4.56
C GLU A 80 17.53 3.64 -3.25
N GLY A 81 17.57 4.67 -2.39
CA GLY A 81 16.89 4.65 -1.09
C GLY A 81 15.39 4.85 -1.22
N VAL A 82 14.63 4.12 -0.42
CA VAL A 82 13.16 4.20 -0.37
C VAL A 82 12.70 4.38 1.06
N THR A 83 11.76 5.30 1.25
CA THR A 83 10.98 5.45 2.48
C THR A 83 9.50 5.24 2.18
N LEU A 84 8.88 4.26 2.83
CA LEU A 84 7.44 4.02 2.78
C LEU A 84 6.83 4.37 4.13
N LYS A 85 5.83 5.25 4.14
CA LYS A 85 5.05 5.61 5.32
C LYS A 85 3.57 5.32 5.10
N VAL A 86 2.90 4.84 6.15
CA VAL A 86 1.44 4.73 6.16
C VAL A 86 0.92 5.49 7.37
N TYR A 87 0.02 6.43 7.09
CA TYR A 87 -0.66 7.25 8.07
C TYR A 87 -2.12 6.83 8.20
N GLU A 88 -2.66 6.91 9.41
CA GLU A 88 -4.10 6.90 9.66
C GLU A 88 -4.54 8.32 10.02
N ALA A 89 -5.47 8.86 9.23
CA ALA A 89 -6.18 10.09 9.53
C ALA A 89 -7.44 9.74 10.34
N LEU A 90 -7.56 10.28 11.55
CA LEU A 90 -8.74 10.15 12.40
C LEU A 90 -9.12 11.54 12.95
N ASN A 91 -10.35 11.98 12.69
CA ASN A 91 -10.89 13.25 13.20
C ASN A 91 -9.98 14.47 12.96
N GLY A 92 -9.35 14.56 11.79
CA GLY A 92 -8.47 15.68 11.42
C GLY A 92 -7.01 15.55 11.88
N PHE A 93 -6.68 14.51 12.64
CA PHE A 93 -5.29 14.21 13.04
C PHE A 93 -4.69 13.12 12.17
N MET A 94 -3.46 13.35 11.72
CA MET A 94 -2.64 12.36 11.01
C MET A 94 -1.72 11.65 11.99
N LYS A 95 -1.85 10.33 12.11
CA LYS A 95 -0.96 9.49 12.93
C LYS A 95 -0.15 8.56 12.05
N LEU A 96 1.18 8.60 12.17
CA LEU A 96 2.05 7.62 11.53
C LEU A 96 1.83 6.25 12.18
N GLN A 97 1.43 5.27 11.38
CA GLN A 97 1.17 3.89 11.83
C GLN A 97 2.29 2.95 11.41
N PHE A 98 2.96 3.28 10.32
CA PHE A 98 4.00 2.46 9.73
C PHE A 98 5.04 3.33 9.05
N GLU A 99 6.30 3.00 9.29
CA GLU A 99 7.43 3.47 8.50
C GLU A 99 8.32 2.28 8.17
N TRP A 100 8.82 2.26 6.94
CA TRP A 100 9.82 1.35 6.44
C TRP A 100 10.82 2.11 5.59
N ASN A 101 12.09 1.81 5.79
CA ASN A 101 13.19 2.32 5.01
C ASN A 101 13.91 1.13 4.39
N GLY A 102 14.20 1.22 3.10
CA GLY A 102 14.84 0.16 2.34
C GLY A 102 15.38 0.67 1.02
N ASN A 103 15.44 -0.21 0.02
CA ASN A 103 15.90 0.13 -1.31
C ASN A 103 14.85 -0.15 -2.36
N LYS A 104 15.10 0.37 -3.57
CA LYS A 104 14.19 0.27 -4.71
C LYS A 104 13.87 -1.17 -5.08
N ALA A 105 14.86 -2.05 -5.12
CA ALA A 105 14.68 -3.47 -5.44
C ALA A 105 13.73 -4.17 -4.44
N ALA A 106 13.89 -3.91 -3.15
CA ALA A 106 13.02 -4.48 -2.11
C ALA A 106 11.58 -3.95 -2.20
N LEU A 107 11.41 -2.68 -2.60
CA LEU A 107 10.08 -2.13 -2.86
C LEU A 107 9.41 -2.82 -4.06
N ILE A 108 10.13 -3.00 -5.17
CA ILE A 108 9.60 -3.69 -6.37
C ILE A 108 9.14 -5.09 -6.00
N HIS A 109 9.96 -5.88 -5.30
CA HIS A 109 9.57 -7.22 -4.87
C HIS A 109 8.31 -7.22 -3.98
N ALA A 110 8.19 -6.26 -3.05
CA ALA A 110 7.02 -6.16 -2.19
C ALA A 110 5.74 -5.79 -2.94
N LEU A 111 5.86 -5.01 -4.03
CA LEU A 111 4.74 -4.67 -4.91
C LEU A 111 4.37 -5.85 -5.83
N GLU A 112 5.35 -6.59 -6.36
CA GLU A 112 5.09 -7.81 -7.14
C GLU A 112 4.33 -8.85 -6.32
N ASP A 113 4.74 -9.09 -5.07
CA ASP A 113 4.04 -9.99 -4.14
C ASP A 113 2.58 -9.56 -3.92
N PHE A 114 2.33 -8.25 -3.89
CA PHE A 114 0.98 -7.70 -3.80
C PHE A 114 0.17 -7.97 -5.07
N SER A 115 0.74 -7.68 -6.24
CA SER A 115 0.13 -7.91 -7.56
C SER A 115 -0.26 -9.37 -7.73
N VAL A 116 0.59 -10.31 -7.31
CA VAL A 116 0.26 -11.74 -7.31
C VAL A 116 -0.88 -12.06 -6.34
N ALA A 117 -0.83 -11.56 -5.11
CA ALA A 117 -1.87 -11.81 -4.11
C ALA A 117 -3.25 -11.25 -4.52
N THR A 118 -3.31 -10.12 -5.23
CA THR A 118 -4.57 -9.55 -5.72
C THR A 118 -5.20 -10.39 -6.83
N HIS A 119 -4.41 -10.93 -7.77
CA HIS A 119 -4.92 -11.82 -8.84
C HIS A 119 -5.66 -13.05 -8.30
N PHE A 120 -5.23 -13.57 -7.15
CA PHE A 120 -5.88 -14.72 -6.51
C PHE A 120 -7.09 -14.38 -5.63
N ALA A 121 -7.38 -13.10 -5.39
CA ALA A 121 -8.23 -12.69 -4.27
C ALA A 121 -9.47 -11.84 -4.63
N PHE A 122 -9.75 -11.62 -5.92
CA PHE A 122 -10.92 -10.86 -6.41
C PHE A 122 -11.92 -11.70 -7.21
#